data_AF-A0A957AAB3-F1
#
_entry.id   AF-A0A957AAB3-F1
#
_cell.length_a   1.000
_cell.length_b   1.000
_cell.length_c   1.000
_cell.angle_alpha   90.00
_cell.angle_beta   90.00
_cell.angle_gamma   90.00
#
_symmetry.space_group_name_H-M   'P 1'
#
loop_
_entity.id
_entity.type
_entity.pdbx_description
1 polymer ?
#
loop_
_entity_poly.entity_id
_entity_poly.type
_entity_poly.pdbx_seq_one_letter_code
_entity_poly.pdbx_strand_id
1 'polypeptide(L)' 'DEHYMVCNADEGDPGAWVNRVVMEGDPHLLIEGMLIGGYATKAKVGFIYLR' A
#
# COMPACT_ATOMS: atom_id res chain seq x y z
N ASP A 1 -21.18 4.59 -5.92
CA ASP A 1 -19.84 4.73 -6.53
C ASP A 1 -18.94 3.62 -6.05
N GLU A 2 -18.04 3.15 -6.91
CA GLU A 2 -17.03 2.14 -6.55
C GLU A 2 -15.85 2.82 -5.84
N HIS A 3 -15.42 2.25 -4.71
CA HIS A 3 -14.27 2.74 -3.94
C HIS A 3 -13.04 1.87 -4.22
N TYR A 4 -11.87 2.51 -4.24
CA TYR A 4 -10.58 1.86 -4.49
C TYR A 4 -9.61 2.17 -3.36
N MET A 5 -8.78 1.19 -3.02
CA MET A 5 -7.63 1.38 -2.13
C MET A 5 -6.38 1.57 -2.98
N VAL A 6 -5.62 2.63 -2.73
CA VAL A 6 -4.33 2.84 -3.41
C VAL A 6 -3.24 2.95 -2.36
N CYS A 7 -2.30 2.02 -2.39
CA CYS A 7 -1.05 2.15 -1.67
C CYS A 7 -0.06 2.92 -2.55
N ASN A 8 0.39 4.07 -2.07
CA ASN A 8 1.50 4.78 -2.69
C ASN A 8 2.82 4.17 -2.21
N ALA A 9 3.39 3.26 -3.02
CA ALA A 9 4.71 2.68 -2.81
C ALA A 9 5.80 3.37 -3.67
N ASP A 10 5.52 4.56 -4.21
CA ASP A 10 6.48 5.41 -4.90
C ASP A 10 7.20 6.30 -3.89
N GLU A 11 8.27 5.77 -3.31
CA GLU A 11 9.13 6.52 -2.39
C GLU A 11 10.08 7.42 -3.19
N GLY A 12 9.64 8.68 -3.36
CA GLY A 12 10.25 9.66 -4.26
C GLY A 12 11.39 10.49 -3.72
N ASP A 13 11.40 10.70 -2.41
CA ASP A 13 12.27 11.69 -1.78
C ASP A 13 13.73 11.22 -1.74
N PRO A 14 14.71 12.09 -2.06
CA PRO A 14 16.12 11.73 -1.98
C PRO A 14 16.51 11.21 -0.60
N GLY A 15 17.02 9.98 -0.55
CA GLY A 15 17.42 9.33 0.71
C GLY A 15 16.30 8.66 1.49
N ALA A 16 15.07 8.59 0.96
CA ALA A 16 14.00 7.78 1.53
C ALA A 16 14.13 6.31 1.07
N TRP A 17 13.86 5.38 1.99
CA TRP A 17 14.02 3.92 1.80
C TRP A 17 13.08 3.09 2.69
N VAL A 18 12.18 3.74 3.43
CA VAL A 18 11.33 3.11 4.44
C VAL A 18 10.28 2.22 3.80
N ASN A 19 9.67 2.65 2.69
CA ASN A 19 8.69 1.84 1.96
C ASN A 19 9.37 0.57 1.43
N ARG A 20 10.60 0.70 0.94
CA ARG A 20 11.41 -0.45 0.48
C ARG A 20 11.63 -1.47 1.60
N VAL A 21 11.92 -1.04 2.82
CA VAL A 21 12.11 -1.96 3.97
C VAL A 21 10.87 -2.77 4.26
N VAL A 22 9.69 -2.13 4.28
CA VAL A 22 8.43 -2.82 4.54
C VAL A 22 8.16 -3.82 3.42
N MET A 23 8.35 -3.42 2.16
CA MET A 23 8.05 -4.29 1.02
C MET A 23 9.02 -5.46 0.84
N GLU A 24 10.32 -5.26 1.08
CA GLU A 24 11.33 -6.32 0.97
C GLU A 24 11.41 -7.20 2.24
N GLY A 25 11.12 -6.62 3.42
CA GLY A 25 11.25 -7.30 4.71
C GLY A 25 10.00 -8.05 5.14
N ASP A 26 8.82 -7.41 5.08
CA ASP A 26 7.54 -8.01 5.45
C ASP A 26 6.39 -7.46 4.59
N PRO A 27 6.27 -7.93 3.33
CA PRO A 27 5.23 -7.46 2.42
C PRO A 27 3.81 -7.79 2.90
N HIS A 28 3.64 -8.77 3.79
CA HIS A 28 2.33 -9.13 4.30
C HIS A 28 1.75 -8.05 5.21
N LEU A 29 2.60 -7.30 5.93
CA LEU A 29 2.19 -6.15 6.73
C LEU A 29 1.51 -5.08 5.87
N LEU A 30 2.04 -4.82 4.67
CA LEU A 30 1.44 -3.89 3.72
C LEU A 30 0.08 -4.41 3.21
N ILE A 31 0.03 -5.68 2.80
CA ILE A 31 -1.18 -6.31 2.26
C ILE A 31 -2.29 -6.34 3.33
N GLU A 32 -1.98 -6.70 4.57
CA GLU A 32 -2.92 -6.70 5.68
C GLU A 32 -3.49 -5.29 5.94
N GLY A 33 -2.63 -4.27 5.98
CA GLY A 33 -3.06 -2.88 6.12
C GLY A 33 -4.00 -2.44 4.99
N MET A 34 -3.71 -2.84 3.75
CA MET A 34 -4.59 -2.57 2.61
C MET A 34 -5.93 -3.30 2.70
N LEU A 35 -5.95 -4.55 3.19
CA LEU A 35 -7.19 -5.31 3.39
C LEU A 35 -8.06 -4.69 4.47
N ILE A 36 -7.47 -4.30 5.61
CA ILE A 36 -8.17 -3.63 6.71
C ILE A 36 -8.75 -2.29 6.23
N GLY A 37 -7.93 -1.47 5.58
CA GLY A 37 -8.36 -0.18 5.05
C GLY A 37 -9.41 -0.35 3.95
N GLY A 38 -9.29 -1.36 3.10
CA GLY A 38 -10.25 -1.67 2.05
C GLY A 38 -11.60 -2.08 2.64
N TYR A 39 -11.60 -2.92 3.67
CA TYR A 39 -12.79 -3.28 4.43
C TYR A 39 -13.46 -2.06 5.07
N ALA A 40 -12.69 -1.20 5.74
CA ALA A 40 -13.19 0.00 6.41
C ALA A 40 -13.80 1.03 5.43
N THR A 41 -13.23 1.12 4.22
CA THR A 41 -13.66 2.08 3.18
C THR A 41 -14.60 1.48 2.15
N LYS A 42 -14.98 0.20 2.28
CA LYS A 42 -15.79 -0.56 1.30
C LYS A 42 -15.14 -0.65 -0.10
N ALA A 43 -13.82 -0.55 -0.18
CA ALA A 43 -13.08 -0.76 -1.42
C ALA A 43 -12.92 -2.26 -1.69
N LYS A 44 -13.34 -2.71 -2.88
CA LYS A 44 -13.21 -4.12 -3.31
C LYS A 44 -11.93 -4.41 -4.09
N VAL A 45 -11.28 -3.35 -4.58
CA VAL A 45 -10.08 -3.44 -5.42
C VAL A 45 -9.01 -2.54 -4.81
N GLY A 46 -7.81 -3.11 -4.69
CA GLY A 46 -6.61 -2.41 -4.21
C GLY A 46 -5.54 -2.38 -5.29
N PHE A 47 -4.83 -1.26 -5.40
CA PHE A 47 -3.66 -1.10 -6.25
C PHE A 47 -2.45 -0.70 -5.40
N ILE A 48 -1.31 -1.34 -5.66
CA ILE A 48 -0.02 -0.91 -5.11
C ILE A 48 0.70 -0.21 -6.25
N TYR A 49 0.92 1.10 -6.10
CA TYR A 49 1.69 1.90 -7.04
C TYR A 49 3.18 1.81 -6.69
N LEU A 50 3.88 0.88 -7.32
CA LEU A 50 5.31 0.66 -7.17
C LEU A 50 6.12 1.50 -8.16
N ARG A 51 7.25 2.05 -7.68
CA ARG A 51 8.31 2.65 -8.48
C ARG A 51 9.17 1.61 -9.17
#